data_AF-A0A8S2N4K6-F1
#
_entry.id   AF-A0A8S2N4K6-F1
#
_cell.length_a   1.000
_cell.length_b   1.000
_cell.length_c   1.000
_cell.angle_alpha   90.00
_cell.angle_beta   90.00
_cell.angle_gamma   90.00
#
_symmetry.space_group_name_H-M   'P 1'
#
loop_
_entity.id
_entity.type
_entity.pdbx_description
1 polymer ?
#
loop_
_entity_poly.entity_id
_entity_poly.type
_entity_poly.pdbx_seq_one_letter_code
_entity_poly.pdbx_strand_id
1 'polypeptide(L)'
;MRTIFAFIVLIVLVRLAVRQDELPVPGICGISTIKPKTSSRIVNVGYYENGTAKFYCGANLITAKHVLTAIHCVVGNDAQYIRIHFALHNFTSNVLKPENGIPAQRYVSHESHNSGRLTNDVAVIRLQVPVAVDNLKVGLVCLINSASSKLKYDDPVIGDPNQPSSSRPVELQQVVLQYADATYPDCKSLTHLLNFVKELSKICACGQYQRVCNGGPLVREKSLPDGTEYFEQVGRGVS
;
A
#
# COMPACT_ATOMS: atom_id res chain seq x y z
N MET A 1 -66.42 13.29 -9.28
CA MET A 1 -65.29 14.00 -8.65
C MET A 1 -64.71 13.18 -7.47
N ARG A 2 -64.39 11.90 -7.68
CA ARG A 2 -63.91 10.97 -6.62
C ARG A 2 -62.80 10.01 -7.06
N THR A 3 -62.29 10.15 -8.30
CA THR A 3 -61.32 9.21 -8.89
C THR A 3 -59.94 9.82 -9.21
N ILE A 4 -59.75 11.12 -8.97
CA ILE A 4 -58.47 11.80 -9.25
C ILE A 4 -57.56 11.89 -8.00
N PHE A 5 -58.13 11.81 -6.78
CA PHE A 5 -57.36 11.88 -5.54
C PHE A 5 -56.59 10.59 -5.19
N ALA A 6 -56.99 9.43 -5.74
CA ALA A 6 -56.31 8.15 -5.46
C ALA A 6 -54.97 8.01 -6.18
N PHE A 7 -54.79 8.63 -7.36
CA PHE A 7 -53.54 8.55 -8.12
C PHE A 7 -52.46 9.50 -7.62
N ILE A 8 -52.84 10.65 -7.04
CA ILE A 8 -51.87 11.62 -6.51
C ILE A 8 -51.28 11.14 -5.17
N VAL A 9 -52.04 10.42 -4.34
CA VAL A 9 -51.55 9.83 -3.09
C VAL A 9 -50.59 8.65 -3.35
N LEU A 10 -50.78 7.92 -4.45
CA LEU A 10 -49.90 6.79 -4.81
C LEU A 10 -48.52 7.25 -5.33
N ILE A 11 -48.43 8.41 -5.99
CA ILE A 11 -47.16 8.95 -6.53
C ILE A 11 -46.30 9.61 -5.44
N VAL A 12 -46.89 10.09 -4.34
CA VAL A 12 -46.14 10.66 -3.21
C VAL A 12 -45.50 9.58 -2.32
N LEU A 13 -46.05 8.37 -2.27
CA LEU A 13 -45.50 7.28 -1.46
C LEU A 13 -44.33 6.52 -2.12
N VAL A 14 -44.10 6.68 -3.43
CA VAL A 14 -43.00 5.99 -4.15
C VAL A 14 -41.67 6.76 -4.08
N ARG A 15 -41.62 7.95 -3.46
CA ARG A 15 -40.42 8.81 -3.45
C ARG A 15 -39.59 8.82 -2.16
N LEU A 16 -39.92 8.06 -1.12
CA LEU A 16 -39.12 8.01 0.13
C LEU A 16 -39.06 6.61 0.78
N ALA A 17 -38.80 5.60 -0.04
CA ALA A 17 -38.28 4.33 0.46
C ALA A 17 -37.08 3.90 -0.40
N VAL A 18 -36.08 4.77 -0.48
CA VAL A 18 -34.72 4.25 -0.61
C VAL A 18 -34.47 3.54 0.71
N ARG A 19 -34.55 2.21 0.70
CA ARG A 19 -34.07 1.36 1.79
C ARG A 19 -32.62 1.79 2.05
N GLN A 20 -32.34 2.34 3.21
CA GLN A 20 -30.97 2.59 3.69
C GLN A 20 -30.21 1.30 4.01
N ASP A 21 -30.75 0.13 3.64
CA ASP A 21 -30.22 -1.19 3.99
C ASP A 21 -29.11 -1.71 3.05
N GLU A 22 -28.51 -0.88 2.20
CA GLU A 22 -27.22 -1.18 1.55
C GLU A 22 -26.27 0.02 1.48
N LEU A 23 -26.35 0.95 2.45
CA LEU A 23 -25.12 1.69 2.78
C LEU A 23 -24.26 0.73 3.61
N PRO A 24 -23.02 0.42 3.20
CA PRO A 24 -22.14 -0.44 3.99
C PRO A 24 -22.12 0.10 5.42
N VAL A 25 -22.45 -0.77 6.38
CA VAL A 25 -22.48 -0.39 7.80
C VAL A 25 -21.15 0.30 8.10
N PRO A 26 -21.13 1.60 8.47
CA PRO A 26 -19.88 2.27 8.81
C PRO A 26 -19.33 1.58 10.05
N GLY A 27 -18.33 0.72 9.91
CA GLY A 27 -17.73 0.02 11.06
C GLY A 27 -17.44 -1.47 10.89
N ILE A 28 -17.63 -2.10 9.72
CA ILE A 28 -17.10 -3.44 9.48
C ILE A 28 -16.22 -3.43 8.23
N CYS A 29 -14.91 -3.54 8.44
CA CYS A 29 -13.99 -3.77 7.35
C CYS A 29 -14.37 -5.06 6.63
N GLY A 30 -14.53 -4.98 5.32
CA GLY A 30 -14.86 -6.13 4.49
C GLY A 30 -13.81 -7.25 4.57
N ILE A 31 -14.14 -8.38 3.96
CA ILE A 31 -13.17 -9.47 3.81
C ILE A 31 -12.05 -8.98 2.87
N SER A 32 -10.81 -9.02 3.36
CA SER A 32 -9.66 -8.80 2.50
C SER A 32 -9.50 -9.99 1.56
N THR A 33 -9.21 -9.72 0.29
CA THR A 33 -9.03 -10.77 -0.71
C THR A 33 -7.57 -10.87 -1.10
N ILE A 34 -7.07 -12.11 -1.12
CA ILE A 34 -5.77 -12.42 -1.71
C ILE A 34 -6.00 -12.75 -3.18
N LYS A 35 -5.37 -11.99 -4.06
CA LYS A 35 -5.41 -12.24 -5.51
C LYS A 35 -4.03 -12.66 -6.02
N PRO A 36 -3.95 -13.57 -7.00
CA PRO A 36 -2.74 -13.77 -7.78
C PRO A 36 -2.35 -12.47 -8.46
N LYS A 37 -1.04 -12.25 -8.62
CA LYS A 37 -0.46 -11.05 -9.23
C LYS A 37 0.49 -11.44 -10.35
N THR A 38 0.34 -10.81 -11.52
CA THR A 38 1.20 -11.06 -12.69
C THR A 38 2.54 -10.33 -12.63
N SER A 39 2.62 -9.23 -11.88
CA SER A 39 3.84 -8.42 -11.75
C SER A 39 3.93 -7.73 -10.40
N SER A 40 5.10 -7.77 -9.74
CA SER A 40 5.25 -7.14 -8.43
C SER A 40 5.30 -5.61 -8.52
N ARG A 41 4.85 -4.93 -7.47
CA ARG A 41 5.07 -3.49 -7.25
C ARG A 41 5.92 -3.25 -6.01
N ILE A 42 6.30 -4.34 -5.34
CA ILE A 42 7.22 -4.35 -4.22
C ILE A 42 8.62 -4.72 -4.67
N VAL A 43 9.56 -4.04 -4.06
CA VAL A 43 10.95 -4.43 -3.93
C VAL A 43 11.25 -4.65 -2.45
N ASN A 44 12.14 -5.58 -2.14
CA ASN A 44 12.49 -5.90 -0.77
C ASN A 44 13.72 -5.11 -0.34
N VAL A 45 13.66 -4.53 0.84
CA VAL A 45 14.77 -3.84 1.50
C VAL A 45 15.37 -4.79 2.54
N GLY A 46 16.69 -4.94 2.48
CA GLY A 46 17.40 -5.92 3.29
C GLY A 46 18.89 -5.65 3.42
N TYR A 47 19.56 -6.61 4.03
CA TYR A 47 21.03 -6.70 4.13
C TYR A 47 21.46 -8.15 3.87
N TYR A 48 22.77 -8.37 3.73
CA TYR A 48 23.34 -9.72 3.64
C TYR A 48 23.94 -10.14 4.97
N GLU A 49 23.62 -11.36 5.39
CA GLU A 49 24.17 -12.01 6.57
C GLU A 49 24.65 -13.39 6.16
N ASN A 50 25.94 -13.69 6.37
CA ASN A 50 26.55 -14.97 5.98
C ASN A 50 26.25 -15.38 4.53
N GLY A 51 26.31 -14.43 3.61
CA GLY A 51 26.05 -14.65 2.17
C GLY A 51 24.57 -14.87 1.81
N THR A 52 23.64 -14.68 2.75
CA THR A 52 22.19 -14.84 2.53
C THR A 52 21.47 -13.51 2.74
N ALA A 53 20.60 -13.13 1.80
CA ALA A 53 19.77 -11.94 1.92
C ALA A 53 18.74 -12.08 3.05
N LYS A 54 18.66 -11.06 3.91
CA LYS A 54 17.67 -10.90 4.98
C LYS A 54 16.83 -9.65 4.68
N PHE A 55 15.53 -9.84 4.51
CA PHE A 55 14.59 -8.75 4.22
C PHE A 55 13.82 -8.36 5.47
N TYR A 56 13.73 -7.06 5.73
CA TYR A 56 13.05 -6.51 6.89
C TYR A 56 11.94 -5.52 6.51
N CYS A 57 11.99 -4.93 5.31
CA CYS A 57 10.97 -4.02 4.80
C CYS A 57 10.64 -4.28 3.33
N GLY A 58 9.47 -3.81 2.91
CA GLY A 58 9.11 -3.56 1.54
C GLY A 58 9.41 -2.12 1.12
N ALA A 59 9.36 -1.89 -0.18
CA ALA A 59 9.48 -0.59 -0.82
C ALA A 59 8.93 -0.69 -2.25
N ASN A 60 8.95 0.40 -3.02
CA ASN A 60 8.56 0.38 -4.42
C ASN A 60 9.44 1.26 -5.30
N LEU A 61 9.52 0.93 -6.58
CA LEU A 61 10.27 1.70 -7.55
C LEU A 61 9.42 2.88 -8.05
N ILE A 62 9.95 4.10 -7.92
CA ILE A 62 9.29 5.33 -8.43
C ILE A 62 10.00 5.88 -9.68
N THR A 63 11.26 5.50 -9.89
CA THR A 63 12.01 5.68 -11.14
C THR A 63 13.05 4.56 -11.24
N ALA A 64 13.70 4.36 -12.39
CA ALA A 64 14.78 3.36 -12.54
C ALA A 64 15.93 3.46 -11.50
N LYS A 65 16.10 4.60 -10.80
CA LYS A 65 17.16 4.81 -9.78
C LYS A 65 16.65 5.10 -8.38
N HIS A 66 15.34 5.24 -8.18
CA HIS A 66 14.79 5.72 -6.91
C HIS A 66 13.72 4.78 -6.39
N VAL A 67 13.91 4.39 -5.14
CA VAL A 67 13.05 3.46 -4.40
C VAL A 67 12.46 4.22 -3.22
N LEU A 68 11.14 4.11 -3.06
CA LEU A 68 10.40 4.78 -2.01
C LEU A 68 10.05 3.79 -0.90
N THR A 69 10.34 4.15 0.34
CA THR A 69 10.12 3.34 1.53
C THR A 69 9.85 4.23 2.76
N ALA A 70 9.87 3.66 3.95
CA ALA A 70 9.74 4.37 5.22
C ALA A 70 11.11 4.72 5.83
N ILE A 71 11.14 5.74 6.70
CA ILE A 71 12.34 6.15 7.42
C ILE A 71 12.76 5.08 8.41
N HIS A 72 11.80 4.46 9.10
CA HIS A 72 12.08 3.36 10.03
C HIS A 72 12.74 2.14 9.36
N CYS A 73 12.67 2.03 8.03
CA CYS A 73 13.34 0.98 7.28
C CYS A 73 14.81 1.30 6.97
N VAL A 74 15.24 2.57 7.01
CA VAL A 74 16.59 2.96 6.58
C VAL A 74 17.43 3.59 7.68
N VAL A 75 16.80 4.26 8.64
CA VAL A 75 17.51 4.91 9.74
C VAL A 75 18.17 3.87 10.64
N GLY A 76 19.40 4.18 11.07
CA GLY A 76 20.24 3.26 11.83
C GLY A 76 21.07 2.30 10.98
N ASN A 77 20.87 2.28 9.65
CA ASN A 77 21.67 1.50 8.72
C ASN A 77 22.53 2.43 7.84
N ASP A 78 23.80 2.11 7.63
CA ASP A 78 24.59 2.78 6.59
C ASP A 78 24.06 2.37 5.21
N ALA A 79 23.94 3.34 4.31
CA ALA A 79 23.45 3.08 2.96
C ALA A 79 24.24 1.98 2.22
N GLN A 80 25.54 1.85 2.50
CA GLN A 80 26.40 0.82 1.90
C GLN A 80 25.97 -0.62 2.23
N TYR A 81 25.26 -0.84 3.35
CA TYR A 81 24.76 -2.16 3.76
C TYR A 81 23.32 -2.43 3.29
N ILE A 82 22.60 -1.39 2.86
CA ILE A 82 21.24 -1.53 2.34
C ILE A 82 21.29 -2.15 0.95
N ARG A 83 20.44 -3.16 0.74
CA ARG A 83 20.30 -3.90 -0.51
C ARG A 83 18.85 -3.94 -0.94
N ILE A 84 18.61 -3.65 -2.21
CA ILE A 84 17.29 -3.67 -2.82
C ILE A 84 17.19 -4.86 -3.76
N HIS A 85 16.19 -5.70 -3.52
CA HIS A 85 15.92 -6.88 -4.32
C HIS A 85 14.60 -6.76 -5.06
N PHE A 86 14.63 -7.11 -6.34
CA PHE A 86 13.51 -7.01 -7.26
C PHE A 86 12.95 -8.40 -7.57
N ALA A 87 11.66 -8.47 -7.87
CA ALA A 87 11.03 -9.64 -8.49
C ALA A 87 11.31 -10.99 -7.79
N LEU A 88 11.41 -11.00 -6.45
CA LEU A 88 11.60 -12.25 -5.72
C LEU A 88 10.29 -13.02 -5.68
N HIS A 89 10.15 -14.00 -6.58
CA HIS A 89 9.00 -14.90 -6.64
C HIS A 89 9.26 -16.20 -5.86
N ASN A 90 10.52 -16.57 -5.68
CA ASN A 90 10.92 -17.72 -4.91
C ASN A 90 12.21 -17.38 -4.13
N PHE A 91 12.18 -17.55 -2.81
CA PHE A 91 13.29 -17.27 -1.91
C PHE A 91 14.28 -18.45 -1.90
N THR A 92 14.68 -18.93 -3.07
CA THR A 92 15.71 -19.98 -3.17
C THR A 92 17.08 -19.41 -2.82
N SER A 93 17.99 -20.26 -2.33
CA SER A 93 19.36 -19.87 -1.98
C SER A 93 20.08 -19.13 -3.12
N ASN A 94 19.79 -19.45 -4.38
CA ASN A 94 20.36 -18.79 -5.55
C ASN A 94 19.85 -17.36 -5.75
N VAL A 95 18.59 -17.07 -5.42
CA VAL A 95 17.98 -15.74 -5.55
C VAL A 95 18.43 -14.83 -4.41
N LEU A 96 18.74 -15.41 -3.24
CA LEU A 96 19.17 -14.69 -2.03
C LEU A 96 20.66 -14.35 -1.97
N LYS A 97 21.41 -14.52 -3.07
CA LYS A 97 22.86 -14.25 -3.09
C LYS A 97 23.20 -12.76 -3.25
N PRO A 98 24.37 -12.30 -2.75
CA PRO A 98 24.90 -10.93 -2.85
C PRO A 98 24.75 -10.25 -4.20
N GLU A 99 25.00 -10.98 -5.28
CA GLU A 99 25.00 -10.48 -6.66
C GLU A 99 23.61 -10.07 -7.18
N ASN A 100 22.53 -10.51 -6.55
CA ASN A 100 21.16 -10.24 -7.02
C ASN A 100 20.52 -9.02 -6.38
N GLY A 101 21.16 -8.42 -5.36
CA GLY A 101 20.69 -7.22 -4.68
C GLY A 101 21.42 -5.99 -5.19
N ILE A 102 20.68 -4.94 -5.57
CA ILE A 102 21.31 -3.66 -5.94
C ILE A 102 21.63 -2.87 -4.67
N PRO A 103 22.89 -2.43 -4.49
CA PRO A 103 23.27 -1.63 -3.34
C PRO A 103 22.66 -0.23 -3.39
N ALA A 104 22.32 0.31 -2.22
CA ALA A 104 21.98 1.72 -2.10
C ALA A 104 23.25 2.58 -2.23
N GLN A 105 23.12 3.70 -2.94
CA GLN A 105 24.14 4.75 -3.00
C GLN A 105 24.01 5.67 -1.78
N ARG A 106 22.77 6.07 -1.47
CA ARG A 106 22.39 6.92 -0.36
C ARG A 106 20.87 6.85 -0.16
N TYR A 107 20.38 7.36 0.96
CA TYR A 107 18.97 7.64 1.14
C TYR A 107 18.76 9.08 1.64
N VAL A 108 17.55 9.60 1.44
CA VAL A 108 17.09 10.89 1.95
C VAL A 108 15.82 10.65 2.73
N SER A 109 15.80 11.05 4.00
CA SER A 109 14.62 11.03 4.87
C SER A 109 13.88 12.36 4.82
N HIS A 110 12.59 12.34 5.06
CA HIS A 110 11.80 13.56 5.23
C HIS A 110 12.31 14.38 6.43
N GLU A 111 12.58 15.67 6.23
CA GLU A 111 13.19 16.56 7.23
C GLU A 111 12.32 16.72 8.48
N SER A 112 10.99 16.78 8.30
CA SER A 112 10.02 16.90 9.40
C SER A 112 9.56 15.55 10.00
N HIS A 113 10.37 14.50 9.89
CA HIS A 113 10.02 13.21 10.50
C HIS A 113 10.03 13.29 12.03
N ASN A 114 9.02 12.67 12.65
CA ASN A 114 8.98 12.50 14.10
C ASN A 114 8.86 11.00 14.41
N SER A 115 9.92 10.41 14.94
CA SER A 115 9.96 8.98 15.27
C SER A 115 8.99 8.59 16.37
N GLY A 116 8.81 9.44 17.38
CA GLY A 116 7.86 9.20 18.48
C GLY A 116 6.40 9.19 18.04
N ARG A 117 6.06 9.90 16.94
CA ARG A 117 4.71 9.95 16.37
C ARG A 117 4.57 9.17 15.06
N LEU A 118 5.65 8.65 14.49
CA LEU A 118 5.73 8.11 13.13
C LEU A 118 5.04 8.99 12.07
N THR A 119 5.20 10.32 12.19
CA THR A 119 4.70 11.27 11.18
C THR A 119 5.77 11.50 10.13
N ASN A 120 5.34 11.76 8.89
CA ASN A 120 6.24 11.95 7.74
C ASN A 120 7.26 10.80 7.59
N ASP A 121 6.84 9.56 7.85
CA ASP A 121 7.67 8.36 7.78
C ASP A 121 7.91 7.94 6.33
N VAL A 122 8.72 8.73 5.62
CA VAL A 122 9.03 8.53 4.20
C VAL A 122 10.51 8.79 3.90
N ALA A 123 11.12 7.83 3.21
CA ALA A 123 12.49 7.92 2.73
C ALA A 123 12.60 7.51 1.26
N VAL A 124 13.50 8.17 0.53
CA VAL A 124 13.87 7.82 -0.84
C VAL A 124 15.27 7.26 -0.83
N ILE A 125 15.42 6.00 -1.28
CA ILE A 125 16.69 5.35 -1.52
C ILE A 125 17.10 5.60 -2.97
N ARG A 126 18.32 6.04 -3.19
CA ARG A 126 18.95 6.11 -4.52
C ARG A 126 19.83 4.88 -4.73
N LEU A 127 19.59 4.15 -5.81
CA LEU A 127 20.37 2.97 -6.19
C LEU A 127 21.73 3.37 -6.79
N GLN A 128 22.76 2.54 -6.61
CA GLN A 128 24.06 2.75 -7.27
C GLN A 128 23.97 2.58 -8.79
N VAL A 129 23.14 1.63 -9.24
CA VAL A 129 22.96 1.28 -10.65
C VAL A 129 21.47 1.40 -11.01
N PRO A 130 21.11 2.03 -12.14
CA PRO A 130 19.72 2.04 -12.61
C PRO A 130 19.25 0.62 -12.94
N VAL A 131 17.97 0.36 -12.66
CA VAL A 131 17.34 -0.89 -13.06
C VAL A 131 16.84 -0.78 -14.51
N ALA A 132 17.05 -1.83 -15.29
CA ALA A 132 16.43 -1.98 -16.60
C ALA A 132 14.94 -2.33 -16.42
N VAL A 133 14.06 -1.34 -16.54
CA VAL A 133 12.63 -1.48 -16.24
C VAL A 133 11.92 -2.39 -17.24
N ASP A 134 12.35 -2.39 -18.51
CA ASP A 134 11.67 -3.05 -19.62
C ASP A 134 11.61 -4.59 -19.51
N ASN A 135 12.55 -5.19 -18.75
CA ASN A 135 12.62 -6.65 -18.53
C ASN A 135 12.34 -7.03 -17.08
N LEU A 136 11.93 -6.08 -16.24
CA LEU A 136 11.70 -6.31 -14.84
C LEU A 136 10.26 -6.76 -14.61
N LYS A 137 10.06 -7.88 -13.90
CA LYS A 137 8.74 -8.26 -13.37
C LYS A 137 8.27 -7.37 -12.21
N VAL A 138 8.86 -6.18 -12.06
CA VAL A 138 8.48 -5.15 -11.09
C VAL A 138 8.15 -3.87 -11.84
N GLY A 139 6.92 -3.38 -11.67
CA GLY A 139 6.44 -2.14 -12.29
C GLY A 139 6.80 -0.90 -11.48
N LEU A 140 6.97 0.23 -12.18
CA LEU A 140 7.00 1.55 -11.56
C LEU A 140 5.64 1.88 -10.97
N VAL A 141 5.65 2.65 -9.88
CA VAL A 141 4.44 3.18 -9.25
C VAL A 141 4.45 4.70 -9.35
N CYS A 142 3.35 5.27 -9.83
CA CYS A 142 3.14 6.71 -9.92
C CYS A 142 2.94 7.30 -8.52
N LEU A 143 3.47 8.50 -8.30
CA LEU A 143 3.18 9.28 -7.11
C LEU A 143 1.92 10.11 -7.34
N ILE A 144 1.07 10.17 -6.32
CA ILE A 144 -0.13 11.00 -6.31
C ILE A 144 0.30 12.47 -6.32
N ASN A 145 -0.40 13.27 -7.12
CA ASN A 145 -0.27 14.72 -7.09
C ASN A 145 -1.61 15.36 -6.67
N SER A 146 -1.62 16.68 -6.51
CA SER A 146 -2.82 17.42 -6.11
C SER A 146 -3.99 17.33 -7.11
N ALA A 147 -3.75 16.92 -8.35
CA ALA A 147 -4.77 16.71 -9.37
C ALA A 147 -5.35 15.28 -9.37
N SER A 148 -4.72 14.33 -8.66
CA SER A 148 -5.24 12.97 -8.52
C SER A 148 -6.57 12.97 -7.77
N SER A 149 -7.52 12.14 -8.23
CA SER A 149 -8.80 11.95 -7.52
C SER A 149 -8.54 11.48 -6.09
N LYS A 150 -9.07 12.21 -5.10
CA LYS A 150 -9.01 11.81 -3.69
C LYS A 150 -9.59 10.40 -3.52
N LEU A 151 -8.99 9.62 -2.63
CA LEU A 151 -9.57 8.35 -2.21
C LEU A 151 -10.92 8.60 -1.54
N LYS A 152 -11.89 7.76 -1.84
CA LYS A 152 -13.19 7.70 -1.18
C LYS A 152 -13.21 6.52 -0.23
N TYR A 153 -14.04 6.63 0.80
CA TYR A 153 -14.32 5.52 1.69
C TYR A 153 -14.68 4.25 0.89
N ASP A 154 -14.13 3.11 1.32
CA ASP A 154 -14.22 1.79 0.64
C ASP A 154 -13.52 1.68 -0.72
N ASP A 155 -12.80 2.71 -1.20
CA ASP A 155 -11.98 2.56 -2.40
C ASP A 155 -11.00 1.39 -2.23
N PRO A 156 -10.87 0.50 -3.23
CA PRO A 156 -9.95 -0.62 -3.16
C PRO A 156 -8.51 -0.10 -3.19
N VAL A 157 -7.72 -0.57 -2.23
CA VAL A 157 -6.30 -0.31 -2.12
C VAL A 157 -5.55 -1.62 -1.97
N ILE A 158 -4.41 -1.71 -2.63
CA ILE A 158 -3.67 -2.94 -2.82
C ILE A 158 -2.34 -2.82 -2.10
N GLY A 159 -2.02 -3.81 -1.26
CA GLY A 159 -0.70 -3.97 -0.67
C GLY A 159 -0.20 -5.40 -0.88
N ASP A 160 1.01 -5.69 -0.44
CA ASP A 160 1.42 -7.09 -0.30
C ASP A 160 1.23 -7.53 1.16
N PRO A 161 0.67 -8.74 1.38
CA PRO A 161 0.40 -9.23 2.71
C PRO A 161 1.72 -9.49 3.45
N ASN A 162 1.80 -9.03 4.70
CA ASN A 162 2.87 -9.39 5.61
C ASN A 162 2.69 -10.85 6.01
N GLN A 163 3.47 -11.73 5.41
CA GLN A 163 3.43 -13.17 5.68
C GLN A 163 4.64 -13.63 6.51
N PRO A 164 4.43 -14.54 7.48
CA PRO A 164 5.52 -15.21 8.17
C PRO A 164 6.48 -15.87 7.16
N SER A 165 7.77 -15.86 7.46
CA SER A 165 8.81 -16.42 6.58
C SER A 165 8.60 -17.90 6.22
N SER A 166 7.92 -18.67 7.08
CA SER A 166 7.65 -20.10 6.91
C SER A 166 6.45 -20.44 6.01
N SER A 167 5.65 -19.45 5.60
CA SER A 167 4.42 -19.67 4.82
C SER A 167 4.33 -18.79 3.58
N ARG A 168 5.46 -18.25 3.09
CA ARG A 168 5.46 -17.40 1.90
C ARG A 168 5.00 -18.19 0.67
N PRO A 169 3.98 -17.72 -0.07
CA PRO A 169 3.45 -18.46 -1.20
C PRO A 169 4.49 -18.50 -2.32
N VAL A 170 4.48 -19.61 -3.08
CA VAL A 170 5.31 -19.77 -4.29
C VAL A 170 4.88 -18.79 -5.39
N GLU A 171 3.64 -18.31 -5.33
CA GLU A 171 3.08 -17.35 -6.27
C GLU A 171 2.96 -15.94 -5.66
N LEU A 172 3.08 -14.92 -6.52
CA LEU A 172 2.87 -13.54 -6.10
C LEU A 172 1.44 -13.34 -5.64
N GLN A 173 1.30 -12.85 -4.41
CA GLN A 173 0.03 -12.50 -3.81
C GLN A 173 -0.04 -11.00 -3.55
N GLN A 174 -1.24 -10.46 -3.67
CA GLN A 174 -1.57 -9.11 -3.24
C GLN A 174 -2.81 -9.17 -2.37
N VAL A 175 -2.84 -8.31 -1.35
CA VAL A 175 -4.03 -8.08 -0.54
C VAL A 175 -4.78 -6.89 -1.08
N VAL A 176 -6.07 -7.06 -1.32
CA VAL A 176 -7.00 -5.95 -1.52
C VAL A 176 -7.66 -5.59 -0.19
N LEU A 177 -7.44 -4.36 0.25
CA LEU A 177 -8.03 -3.71 1.42
C LEU A 177 -8.99 -2.60 0.98
N GLN A 178 -9.76 -2.09 1.94
CA GLN A 178 -10.61 -0.92 1.77
C GLN A 178 -9.95 0.30 2.39
N TYR A 179 -9.94 1.42 1.68
CA TYR A 179 -9.51 2.69 2.24
C TYR A 179 -10.48 3.17 3.33
N ALA A 180 -9.91 3.56 4.46
CA ALA A 180 -10.61 4.23 5.54
C ALA A 180 -9.84 5.50 5.93
N ASP A 181 -10.56 6.57 6.25
CA ASP A 181 -9.91 7.78 6.75
C ASP A 181 -9.80 7.76 8.29
N ALA A 182 -9.25 8.84 8.84
CA ALA A 182 -9.07 9.02 10.28
C ALA A 182 -10.38 9.02 11.09
N THR A 183 -11.52 9.22 10.44
CA THR A 183 -12.84 9.31 11.09
C THR A 183 -13.44 7.94 11.37
N TYR A 184 -12.90 6.88 10.74
CA TYR A 184 -13.41 5.52 10.87
C TYR A 184 -13.23 4.96 12.29
N PRO A 185 -14.26 4.35 12.94
CA PRO A 185 -14.22 3.94 14.34
C PRO A 185 -13.08 2.98 14.72
N ASP A 186 -12.73 2.01 13.87
CA ASP A 186 -11.63 1.07 14.17
C ASP A 186 -10.27 1.76 14.03
N CYS A 187 -10.12 2.64 13.04
CA CYS A 187 -8.92 3.46 12.88
C CYS A 187 -8.79 4.44 14.05
N LYS A 188 -9.91 5.01 14.53
CA LYS A 188 -10.03 5.86 15.71
C LYS A 188 -9.71 5.09 17.01
N SER A 189 -10.07 3.83 17.12
CA SER A 189 -9.76 3.00 18.30
C SER A 189 -8.27 2.66 18.37
N LEU A 190 -7.61 2.44 17.23
CA LEU A 190 -6.15 2.40 17.12
C LEU A 190 -5.49 3.75 17.47
N THR A 191 -6.16 4.88 17.23
CA THR A 191 -5.63 6.20 17.62
C THR A 191 -5.61 6.47 19.11
N HIS A 192 -6.55 5.91 19.88
CA HIS A 192 -6.62 6.16 21.33
C HIS A 192 -5.47 5.49 22.10
N LEU A 193 -4.89 4.42 21.56
CA LEU A 193 -3.72 3.75 22.15
C LEU A 193 -2.39 4.45 21.79
N LEU A 194 -2.34 5.24 20.70
CA LEU A 194 -1.09 5.71 20.09
C LEU A 194 -1.06 7.20 19.68
N ASN A 195 -2.07 8.02 20.01
CA ASN A 195 -2.24 9.40 19.51
C ASN A 195 -2.06 9.54 17.97
N PHE A 196 -2.36 8.47 17.23
CA PHE A 196 -1.66 8.19 15.97
C PHE A 196 -2.25 8.86 14.74
N VAL A 197 -3.57 9.01 14.59
CA VAL A 197 -4.22 9.43 13.32
C VAL A 197 -4.89 10.81 13.41
N LYS A 198 -4.49 11.67 14.35
CA LYS A 198 -4.88 13.10 14.30
C LYS A 198 -4.05 13.92 13.30
N GLU A 199 -3.05 13.30 12.67
CA GLU A 199 -2.06 13.96 11.82
C GLU A 199 -2.39 13.72 10.33
N LEU A 200 -2.40 14.78 9.51
CA LEU A 200 -2.75 14.76 8.07
C LEU A 200 -1.84 13.86 7.21
N SER A 201 -0.75 13.33 7.76
CA SER A 201 0.25 12.52 7.05
C SER A 201 -0.05 11.02 7.07
N LYS A 202 -1.24 10.58 7.47
CA LYS A 202 -1.58 9.16 7.65
C LYS A 202 -2.94 8.81 7.06
N ILE A 203 -3.04 7.57 6.62
CA ILE A 203 -4.28 6.96 6.12
C ILE A 203 -4.51 5.63 6.81
N CYS A 204 -5.75 5.15 6.77
CA CYS A 204 -6.08 3.82 7.22
C CYS A 204 -6.49 2.96 6.02
N ALA A 205 -6.14 1.69 6.07
CA ALA A 205 -6.65 0.70 5.14
C ALA A 205 -7.00 -0.53 5.96
N CYS A 206 -8.15 -1.12 5.69
CA CYS A 206 -8.67 -2.15 6.55
C CYS A 206 -9.25 -3.34 5.78
N GLY A 207 -9.22 -4.49 6.45
CA GLY A 207 -9.64 -5.77 5.91
C GLY A 207 -9.31 -6.89 6.89
N GLN A 208 -10.11 -7.96 6.89
CA GLN A 208 -9.98 -9.04 7.87
C GLN A 208 -8.61 -9.76 7.76
N TYR A 209 -7.93 -9.98 8.90
CA TYR A 209 -6.73 -10.81 9.05
C TYR A 209 -5.49 -10.49 8.19
N GLN A 210 -5.37 -9.29 7.60
CA GLN A 210 -4.24 -8.96 6.73
C GLN A 210 -3.57 -7.64 7.10
N ARG A 211 -2.23 -7.67 7.15
CA ARG A 211 -1.36 -6.51 7.36
C ARG A 211 -0.55 -6.28 6.09
N VAL A 212 -0.20 -5.03 5.80
CA VAL A 212 0.73 -4.70 4.72
C VAL A 212 2.17 -4.75 5.25
N CYS A 213 3.12 -5.21 4.44
CA CYS A 213 4.55 -5.19 4.79
C CYS A 213 5.05 -3.79 5.19
N ASN A 214 5.92 -3.73 6.20
CA ASN A 214 6.57 -2.49 6.64
C ASN A 214 7.29 -1.76 5.51
N GLY A 215 7.05 -0.46 5.36
CA GLY A 215 7.62 0.35 4.29
C GLY A 215 7.13 0.01 2.88
N GLY A 216 6.41 -1.10 2.73
CA GLY A 216 5.82 -1.55 1.46
C GLY A 216 4.74 -0.57 0.99
N PRO A 217 4.54 -0.45 -0.33
CA PRO A 217 3.54 0.43 -0.90
C PRO A 217 2.13 -0.09 -0.60
N LEU A 218 1.24 0.87 -0.35
CA LEU A 218 -0.18 0.72 -0.55
C LEU A 218 -0.52 1.50 -1.82
N VAL A 219 -1.10 0.85 -2.82
CA VAL A 219 -1.36 1.40 -4.14
C VAL A 219 -2.84 1.35 -4.51
N ARG A 220 -3.27 2.23 -5.41
CA ARG A 220 -4.56 2.15 -6.09
C ARG A 220 -4.32 1.90 -7.57
N GLU A 221 -5.07 0.99 -8.13
CA GLU A 221 -5.06 0.70 -9.57
C GLU A 221 -5.94 1.70 -10.32
N LYS A 222 -5.46 2.13 -11.49
CA LYS A 222 -6.10 3.10 -12.37
C LYS A 222 -5.89 2.67 -13.81
N SER A 223 -6.76 3.15 -14.70
CA SER A 223 -6.65 2.91 -16.13
C SER A 223 -6.64 4.25 -16.88
N LEU A 224 -5.77 4.36 -17.86
CA LEU A 224 -5.78 5.44 -18.84
C LEU A 224 -6.92 5.25 -19.85
N PRO A 225 -7.31 6.30 -20.61
CA PRO A 225 -8.38 6.21 -21.60
C PRO A 225 -8.15 5.16 -22.71
N ASP A 226 -6.89 4.81 -22.96
CA ASP A 226 -6.48 3.79 -23.92
C ASP A 226 -6.53 2.35 -23.36
N GLY A 227 -6.93 2.19 -22.08
CA GLY A 227 -6.99 0.91 -21.39
C GLY A 227 -5.70 0.52 -20.66
N THR A 228 -4.64 1.32 -20.76
CA THR A 228 -3.37 1.04 -20.05
C THR A 228 -3.56 1.17 -18.55
N GLU A 229 -3.28 0.10 -17.81
CA GLU A 229 -3.32 0.09 -16.34
C GLU A 229 -2.05 0.71 -15.73
N TYR A 230 -2.22 1.51 -14.68
CA TYR A 230 -1.15 2.07 -13.88
C TYR A 230 -1.51 2.08 -12.39
N PHE A 231 -0.50 2.19 -11.53
CA PHE A 231 -0.67 2.13 -10.09
C PHE A 231 -0.20 3.43 -9.45
N GLU A 232 -1.02 4.00 -8.58
CA GLU A 232 -0.70 5.19 -7.80
C GLU A 232 -0.42 4.80 -6.35
N GLN A 233 0.71 5.24 -5.80
CA GLN A 233 1.00 5.02 -4.39
C GLN A 233 0.18 5.97 -3.51
N VAL A 234 -0.73 5.39 -2.73
CA VAL A 234 -1.61 6.12 -1.80
C VAL A 234 -1.08 6.16 -0.38
N GLY A 235 -0.25 5.19 -0.02
CA GLY A 235 0.35 5.11 1.31
C GLY A 235 1.42 4.04 1.40
N ARG A 236 1.82 3.71 2.63
CA ARG A 236 2.78 2.67 2.95
C ARG A 236 2.41 1.96 4.24
N GLY A 237 2.82 0.70 4.38
CA GLY A 237 2.62 -0.10 5.57
C GLY A 237 3.47 0.40 6.74
N VAL A 238 2.85 0.45 7.92
CA VAL A 238 3.48 0.69 9.22
C VAL A 238 2.92 -0.37 10.16
N SER A 239 3.76 -1.27 10.69
CA SER A 239 3.35 -2.37 11.59
C SER A 239 3.70 -2.11 13.04
#